data_AF-A0ABF7Q134-F1
#
_entry.id   AF-A0ABF7Q134-F1
#
_cell.length_a   1.000
_cell.length_b   1.000
_cell.length_c   1.000
_cell.angle_alpha   90.00
_cell.angle_beta   90.00
_cell.angle_gamma   90.00
#
_symmetry.space_group_name_H-M   'P 1'
#
loop_
_entity.id
_entity.type
_entity.pdbx_description
1 polymer ?
#
loop_
_entity_poly.entity_id
_entity_poly.type
_entity_poly.pdbx_seq_one_letter_code
_entity_poly.pdbx_strand_id
1 'polypeptide(L)'
;MRAILVALAVIAAAAPELGWAQAKSGSKAAPANETRYFTALDGLMDGNADVILKESRQGKTVTGATLDVCYPIAKNSDRKDRFVVNLAVNGQSLTGTTQSNGAKEPVSVKLTRKPNGDTFEFRGQITIGKTVTEVASTDNSDISEKEFQESQSSDDGISAQPKDFTDVSPEAVSVRLKLDAVVDFLKSLKGQDVEVSLSSLNVTCDALRAGEQTISMTVDPERAGALIAKARAMNGVVTAGWTAGMVEMDRAIRFAAADWRDGDKINKDKLAAAISDVLAKTYAAKPTSAAWNPVTGKLKLTLKRPSQLMPALELTDVIEVSGLVSADKPGGTDALMLWISSPTTTTIDEAAGGKLVLSDESSGDEESDTRDDGGAIEELAKALKAKRWDADNSVWK
;
A
#
# COMPACT_ATOMS: atom_id res chain seq x y z
N MET A 1 48.77 -89.99 -17.83
CA MET A 1 47.84 -90.41 -16.75
C MET A 1 46.95 -89.23 -16.39
N ARG A 2 45.68 -89.43 -15.99
CA ARG A 2 44.68 -88.38 -15.67
C ARG A 2 44.47 -87.36 -16.83
N ALA A 3 43.74 -87.69 -17.89
CA ALA A 3 42.27 -87.79 -18.03
C ALA A 3 41.61 -86.41 -18.38
N ILE A 4 41.11 -86.23 -19.62
CA ILE A 4 39.67 -86.24 -20.04
C ILE A 4 39.03 -84.83 -19.94
N LEU A 5 38.31 -84.23 -20.92
CA LEU A 5 37.96 -84.39 -22.37
C LEU A 5 37.50 -82.96 -22.84
N VAL A 6 37.48 -82.45 -24.10
CA VAL A 6 37.49 -82.94 -25.51
C VAL A 6 36.10 -83.42 -26.01
N ALA A 7 35.42 -82.82 -27.00
CA ALA A 7 35.81 -81.85 -28.04
C ALA A 7 34.68 -80.90 -28.52
N LEU A 8 35.03 -80.05 -29.51
CA LEU A 8 34.20 -79.40 -30.54
C LEU A 8 33.14 -80.32 -31.19
N ALA A 9 32.15 -79.87 -32.00
CA ALA A 9 31.48 -78.58 -32.27
C ALA A 9 30.38 -78.83 -33.34
N VAL A 10 29.57 -77.83 -33.72
CA VAL A 10 29.09 -77.52 -35.10
C VAL A 10 28.11 -76.33 -35.06
N ILE A 11 28.10 -75.51 -36.12
CA ILE A 11 27.14 -74.41 -36.34
C ILE A 11 26.38 -74.66 -37.65
N ALA A 12 25.07 -74.39 -37.66
CA ALA A 12 24.28 -74.23 -38.87
C ALA A 12 23.26 -73.10 -38.65
N ALA A 13 23.02 -72.27 -39.68
CA ALA A 13 22.16 -71.09 -39.58
C ALA A 13 20.89 -71.25 -40.42
N ALA A 14 19.77 -70.71 -39.91
CA ALA A 14 18.54 -70.47 -40.65
C ALA A 14 17.86 -69.22 -40.06
N ALA A 15 17.37 -68.33 -40.92
CA ALA A 15 16.66 -67.11 -40.51
C ALA A 15 15.15 -67.25 -40.78
N PRO A 16 14.28 -66.69 -39.92
CA PRO A 16 12.87 -66.48 -40.25
C PRO A 16 12.48 -65.00 -40.26
N GLU A 17 11.95 -64.57 -41.41
CA GLU A 17 10.74 -63.75 -41.63
C GLU A 17 10.24 -62.69 -40.63
N LEU A 18 9.72 -61.59 -41.20
CA LEU A 18 9.20 -60.41 -40.51
C LEU A 18 7.83 -60.62 -39.85
N GLY A 19 7.82 -60.96 -38.55
CA GLY A 19 6.60 -60.99 -37.74
C GLY A 19 6.06 -59.59 -37.42
N TRP A 20 4.97 -59.16 -38.07
CA TRP A 20 4.27 -57.90 -37.76
C TRP A 20 3.54 -57.98 -36.41
N ALA A 21 4.18 -57.51 -35.34
CA ALA A 21 3.53 -57.33 -34.05
C ALA A 21 2.68 -56.05 -34.04
N GLN A 22 1.35 -56.18 -33.92
CA GLN A 22 0.47 -55.03 -33.67
C GLN A 22 0.77 -54.42 -32.29
N ALA A 23 1.58 -53.35 -32.28
CA ALA A 23 1.64 -52.45 -31.15
C ALA A 23 0.25 -51.86 -30.90
N LYS A 24 -0.41 -52.28 -29.80
CA LYS A 24 -1.60 -51.60 -29.31
C LYS A 24 -1.25 -50.12 -29.14
N SER A 25 -2.05 -49.24 -29.74
CA SER A 25 -1.92 -47.80 -29.54
C SER A 25 -1.98 -47.51 -28.04
N GLY A 26 -0.89 -46.98 -27.50
CA GLY A 26 -0.88 -46.48 -26.12
C GLY A 26 -2.00 -45.45 -26.00
N SER A 27 -2.85 -45.59 -24.98
CA SER A 27 -3.87 -44.60 -24.67
C SER A 27 -3.18 -43.25 -24.53
N LYS A 28 -3.59 -42.26 -25.35
CA LYS A 28 -3.18 -40.86 -25.14
C LYS A 28 -3.40 -40.55 -23.66
N ALA A 29 -2.37 -40.03 -23.00
CA ALA A 29 -2.52 -39.54 -21.64
C ALA A 29 -3.72 -38.58 -21.60
N ALA A 30 -4.57 -38.72 -20.57
CA ALA A 30 -5.68 -37.80 -20.39
C ALA A 30 -5.12 -36.37 -20.39
N PRO A 31 -5.73 -35.40 -21.09
CA PRO A 31 -5.22 -34.04 -21.09
C PRO A 31 -5.16 -33.55 -19.64
N ALA A 32 -4.03 -32.93 -19.27
CA ALA A 32 -3.87 -32.37 -17.94
C ALA A 32 -4.97 -31.33 -17.68
N ASN A 33 -5.45 -31.31 -16.44
CA ASN A 33 -6.33 -30.23 -16.00
C ASN A 33 -5.46 -29.02 -15.68
N GLU A 34 -5.68 -27.93 -16.39
CA GLU A 34 -4.97 -26.66 -16.20
C GLU A 34 -5.95 -25.60 -15.66
N THR A 35 -5.45 -24.69 -14.82
CA THR A 35 -6.18 -23.46 -14.47
C THR A 35 -5.52 -22.27 -15.13
N ARG A 36 -6.35 -21.46 -15.81
CA ARG A 36 -5.96 -20.19 -16.45
C ARG A 36 -6.78 -19.05 -15.86
N TYR A 37 -6.21 -17.85 -15.86
CA TYR A 37 -6.86 -16.63 -15.39
C TYR A 37 -6.83 -15.55 -16.46
N PHE A 38 -7.97 -14.89 -16.65
CA PHE A 38 -8.03 -13.57 -17.27
C PHE A 38 -8.18 -12.55 -16.14
N THR A 39 -7.28 -11.57 -16.07
CA THR A 39 -7.26 -10.51 -15.03
C THR A 39 -7.79 -9.16 -15.53
N ALA A 40 -8.34 -9.15 -16.75
CA ALA A 40 -9.10 -8.06 -17.34
C ALA A 40 -10.16 -8.65 -18.28
N LEU A 41 -11.26 -7.92 -18.50
CA LEU A 41 -12.24 -8.15 -19.57
C LEU A 41 -12.79 -6.78 -20.03
N ASP A 42 -12.20 -6.23 -21.09
CA ASP A 42 -12.53 -4.89 -21.61
C ASP A 42 -14.03 -4.61 -21.80
N GLY A 43 -14.40 -3.36 -21.53
CA GLY A 43 -15.75 -2.82 -21.73
C GLY A 43 -16.74 -3.11 -20.60
N LEU A 44 -16.40 -3.92 -19.58
CA LEU A 44 -17.31 -4.13 -18.44
C LEU A 44 -17.43 -2.84 -17.61
N MET A 45 -18.67 -2.34 -17.49
CA MET A 45 -19.07 -1.15 -16.72
C MET A 45 -18.26 0.11 -17.05
N ASP A 46 -18.28 0.50 -18.32
CA ASP A 46 -17.52 1.64 -18.86
C ASP A 46 -15.99 1.54 -18.59
N GLY A 47 -15.46 0.33 -18.35
CA GLY A 47 -14.05 0.07 -18.02
C GLY A 47 -13.70 0.24 -16.52
N ASN A 48 -14.68 0.43 -15.64
CA ASN A 48 -14.47 0.71 -14.22
C ASN A 48 -14.58 -0.53 -13.31
N ALA A 49 -14.83 -1.71 -13.88
CA ALA A 49 -14.88 -2.97 -13.15
C ALA A 49 -13.53 -3.71 -13.22
N ASP A 50 -13.11 -4.22 -12.07
CA ASP A 50 -11.98 -5.13 -11.92
C ASP A 50 -12.51 -6.57 -12.01
N VAL A 51 -11.92 -7.38 -12.89
CA VAL A 51 -12.51 -8.65 -13.35
C VAL A 51 -11.48 -9.76 -13.36
N ILE A 52 -11.78 -10.84 -12.63
CA ILE A 52 -11.00 -12.08 -12.67
C ILE A 52 -11.91 -13.21 -13.15
N LEU A 53 -11.62 -13.77 -14.32
CA LEU A 53 -12.23 -14.99 -14.83
C LEU A 53 -11.25 -16.14 -14.70
N LYS A 54 -11.50 -17.03 -13.73
CA LYS A 54 -10.77 -18.30 -13.57
C LYS A 54 -11.43 -19.38 -14.43
N GLU A 55 -10.67 -20.02 -15.31
CA GLU A 55 -11.11 -21.18 -16.09
C GLU A 55 -10.34 -22.43 -15.69
N SER A 56 -11.06 -23.52 -15.43
CA SER A 56 -10.52 -24.88 -15.45
C SER A 56 -10.66 -25.44 -16.86
N ARG A 57 -9.58 -25.99 -17.41
CA ARG A 57 -9.53 -26.55 -18.77
C ARG A 57 -8.98 -27.97 -18.76
N GLN A 58 -9.51 -28.80 -19.66
CA GLN A 58 -8.93 -30.09 -20.02
C GLN A 58 -8.49 -30.03 -21.50
N GLY A 59 -7.22 -29.70 -21.72
CA GLY A 59 -6.75 -29.30 -23.05
C GLY A 59 -7.45 -28.04 -23.56
N LYS A 60 -8.04 -28.08 -24.77
CA LYS A 60 -8.77 -26.94 -25.35
C LYS A 60 -10.22 -26.79 -24.85
N THR A 61 -10.72 -27.71 -24.03
CA THR A 61 -12.09 -27.70 -23.51
C THR A 61 -12.14 -27.04 -22.14
N VAL A 62 -12.93 -25.98 -21.97
CA VAL A 62 -13.26 -25.43 -20.64
C VAL A 62 -14.19 -26.41 -19.94
N THR A 63 -13.87 -26.80 -18.71
CA THR A 63 -14.63 -27.76 -17.89
C THR A 63 -15.29 -27.12 -16.67
N GLY A 64 -14.86 -25.92 -16.29
CA GLY A 64 -15.50 -25.08 -15.27
C GLY A 64 -14.99 -23.64 -15.37
N ALA A 65 -15.80 -22.67 -14.96
CA ALA A 65 -15.42 -21.27 -14.93
C ALA A 65 -16.02 -20.56 -13.70
N THR A 66 -15.26 -19.66 -13.11
CA THR A 66 -15.70 -18.79 -11.99
C THR A 66 -15.32 -17.36 -12.33
N LEU A 67 -16.31 -16.46 -12.30
CA LEU A 67 -16.12 -15.03 -12.54
C LEU A 67 -16.25 -14.27 -11.22
N ASP A 68 -15.24 -13.48 -10.89
CA ASP A 68 -15.17 -12.57 -9.76
C ASP A 68 -15.07 -11.13 -10.28
N VAL A 69 -16.10 -10.31 -10.01
CA VAL A 69 -16.17 -8.92 -10.45
C VAL A 69 -16.27 -8.01 -9.24
N CYS A 70 -15.36 -7.05 -9.14
CA CYS A 70 -15.42 -5.90 -8.24
C CYS A 70 -15.75 -4.65 -9.05
N TYR A 71 -16.70 -3.83 -8.60
CA TYR A 71 -17.24 -2.73 -9.39
C TYR A 71 -17.75 -1.56 -8.52
N PRO A 72 -17.69 -0.31 -9.00
CA PRO A 72 -18.29 0.83 -8.31
C PRO A 72 -19.82 0.73 -8.37
N ILE A 73 -20.51 1.00 -7.25
CA ILE A 73 -21.98 0.86 -7.17
C ILE A 73 -22.74 1.92 -7.97
N ALA A 74 -22.06 2.98 -8.39
CA ALA A 74 -22.59 4.08 -9.18
C ALA A 74 -21.45 4.76 -9.96
N LYS A 75 -21.78 5.45 -11.04
CA LYS A 75 -20.82 6.25 -11.81
C LYS A 75 -20.15 7.29 -10.90
N ASN A 76 -18.82 7.38 -10.99
CA ASN A 76 -17.97 8.25 -10.16
C ASN A 76 -18.08 7.99 -8.65
N SER A 77 -18.27 6.73 -8.22
CA SER A 77 -18.31 6.37 -6.80
C SER A 77 -17.15 5.45 -6.39
N ASP A 78 -16.38 5.86 -5.40
CA ASP A 78 -15.33 5.04 -4.76
C ASP A 78 -15.90 3.83 -4.03
N ARG A 79 -17.20 3.84 -3.69
CA ARG A 79 -17.85 2.72 -3.01
C ARG A 79 -18.03 1.57 -3.99
N LYS A 80 -17.32 0.48 -3.74
CA LYS A 80 -17.39 -0.75 -4.54
C LYS A 80 -18.30 -1.80 -3.90
N ASP A 81 -18.84 -2.68 -4.73
CA ASP A 81 -19.40 -3.98 -4.35
C ASP A 81 -18.70 -5.06 -5.20
N ARG A 82 -18.86 -6.33 -4.83
CA ARG A 82 -18.24 -7.49 -5.47
C ARG A 82 -19.27 -8.59 -5.63
N PHE A 83 -19.18 -9.38 -6.70
CA PHE A 83 -19.88 -10.67 -6.77
C PHE A 83 -18.95 -11.76 -7.29
N VAL A 84 -19.18 -12.98 -6.82
CA VAL A 84 -18.53 -14.19 -7.35
C VAL A 84 -19.61 -15.13 -7.86
N VAL A 85 -19.44 -15.65 -9.07
CA VAL A 85 -20.39 -16.57 -9.71
C VAL A 85 -19.66 -17.73 -10.38
N ASN A 86 -20.11 -18.95 -10.08
CA ASN A 86 -19.72 -20.14 -10.83
C ASN A 86 -20.59 -20.23 -12.09
N LEU A 87 -19.94 -20.35 -13.24
CA LEU A 87 -20.58 -20.36 -14.56
C LEU A 87 -20.74 -21.79 -15.07
N ALA A 88 -21.96 -22.16 -15.42
CA ALA A 88 -22.26 -23.38 -16.14
C ALA A 88 -21.70 -23.28 -17.58
N VAL A 89 -20.80 -24.22 -17.92
CA VAL A 89 -20.10 -24.23 -19.20
C VAL A 89 -20.87 -25.09 -20.20
N ASN A 90 -21.41 -24.46 -21.25
CA ASN A 90 -22.15 -25.12 -22.32
C ASN A 90 -21.47 -24.82 -23.67
N GLY A 91 -20.41 -25.58 -23.96
CA GLY A 91 -19.58 -25.38 -25.15
C GLY A 91 -18.81 -24.05 -25.07
N GLN A 92 -19.25 -23.05 -25.83
CA GLN A 92 -18.72 -21.68 -25.77
C GLN A 92 -19.52 -20.75 -24.84
N SER A 93 -20.70 -21.15 -24.37
CA SER A 93 -21.52 -20.33 -23.48
C SER A 93 -21.14 -20.55 -22.02
N LEU A 94 -21.01 -19.46 -21.27
CA LEU A 94 -20.75 -19.43 -19.84
C LEU A 94 -21.90 -18.66 -19.16
N THR A 95 -22.73 -19.34 -18.36
CA THR A 95 -23.92 -18.72 -17.75
C THR A 95 -24.04 -19.00 -16.26
N GLY A 96 -24.49 -18.02 -15.48
CA GLY A 96 -24.64 -18.21 -14.03
C GLY A 96 -25.46 -17.10 -13.37
N THR A 97 -25.84 -17.34 -12.12
CA THR A 97 -26.57 -16.37 -11.28
C THR A 97 -26.01 -16.39 -9.87
N THR A 98 -26.01 -15.24 -9.20
CA THR A 98 -25.51 -15.07 -7.82
C THR A 98 -26.17 -13.84 -7.18
N GLN A 99 -25.66 -13.37 -6.04
CA GLN A 99 -25.96 -12.04 -5.49
C GLN A 99 -24.66 -11.24 -5.29
N SER A 100 -24.77 -9.91 -5.22
CA SER A 100 -23.65 -9.07 -4.78
C SER A 100 -23.35 -9.27 -3.28
N ASN A 101 -22.12 -8.96 -2.87
CA ASN A 101 -21.64 -9.21 -1.51
C ASN A 101 -22.19 -8.17 -0.51
N GLY A 102 -22.23 -6.90 -0.90
CA GLY A 102 -22.69 -5.79 -0.06
C GLY A 102 -24.20 -5.56 -0.16
N ALA A 103 -24.68 -5.13 -1.33
CA ALA A 103 -26.08 -4.74 -1.54
C ALA A 103 -27.06 -5.94 -1.66
N LYS A 104 -26.54 -7.16 -1.85
CA LYS A 104 -27.32 -8.40 -2.10
C LYS A 104 -28.20 -8.31 -3.35
N GLU A 105 -27.82 -7.49 -4.32
CA GLU A 105 -28.56 -7.38 -5.59
C GLU A 105 -28.47 -8.69 -6.37
N PRO A 106 -29.54 -9.14 -7.04
CA PRO A 106 -29.51 -10.31 -7.89
C PRO A 106 -28.61 -10.07 -9.11
N VAL A 107 -27.72 -11.01 -9.38
CA VAL A 107 -26.77 -10.96 -10.50
C VAL A 107 -27.04 -12.11 -11.47
N SER A 108 -27.04 -11.80 -12.77
CA SER A 108 -27.12 -12.77 -13.86
C SER A 108 -26.01 -12.51 -14.87
N VAL A 109 -25.22 -13.54 -15.20
CA VAL A 109 -24.12 -13.48 -16.17
C VAL A 109 -24.43 -14.39 -17.35
N LYS A 110 -24.28 -13.87 -18.57
CA LYS A 110 -24.37 -14.63 -19.82
C LYS A 110 -23.24 -14.19 -20.74
N LEU A 111 -22.21 -15.01 -20.88
CA LEU A 111 -21.07 -14.76 -21.76
C LEU A 111 -20.95 -15.86 -22.82
N THR A 112 -20.31 -15.51 -23.93
CA THR A 112 -19.94 -16.39 -25.04
C THR A 112 -18.45 -16.18 -25.32
N ARG A 113 -17.69 -17.27 -25.26
CA ARG A 113 -16.23 -17.32 -25.31
C ARG A 113 -15.77 -17.87 -26.67
N LYS A 114 -15.10 -17.05 -27.46
CA LYS A 114 -14.60 -17.41 -28.80
C LYS A 114 -13.07 -17.31 -28.84
N PRO A 115 -12.34 -18.44 -29.01
CA PRO A 115 -10.90 -18.43 -29.26
C PRO A 115 -10.56 -17.72 -30.58
N ASN A 116 -9.46 -16.98 -30.60
CA ASN A 116 -8.94 -16.26 -31.76
C ASN A 116 -7.41 -16.44 -31.84
N GLY A 117 -6.97 -17.61 -32.29
CA GLY A 117 -5.57 -18.01 -32.16
C GLY A 117 -5.24 -18.31 -30.70
N ASP A 118 -4.32 -17.54 -30.12
CA ASP A 118 -3.88 -17.66 -28.73
C ASP A 118 -4.60 -16.68 -27.77
N THR A 119 -5.38 -15.72 -28.29
CA THR A 119 -6.22 -14.81 -27.49
C THR A 119 -7.71 -15.17 -27.56
N PHE A 120 -8.53 -14.51 -26.74
CA PHE A 120 -9.93 -14.87 -26.54
C PHE A 120 -10.87 -13.65 -26.58
N GLU A 121 -11.97 -13.79 -27.32
CA GLU A 121 -13.07 -12.84 -27.39
C GLU A 121 -14.20 -13.28 -26.43
N PHE A 122 -14.68 -12.36 -25.60
CA PHE A 122 -15.81 -12.56 -24.69
C PHE A 122 -16.92 -11.56 -25.01
N ARG A 123 -18.08 -12.08 -25.45
CA ARG A 123 -19.28 -11.29 -25.72
C ARG A 123 -20.47 -11.72 -24.88
N GLY A 124 -21.31 -10.79 -24.47
CA GLY A 124 -22.55 -11.11 -23.79
C GLY A 124 -23.08 -9.96 -22.94
N GLN A 125 -23.74 -10.29 -21.84
CA GLN A 125 -24.34 -9.33 -20.92
C GLN A 125 -24.18 -9.78 -19.47
N ILE A 126 -23.94 -8.83 -18.58
CA ILE A 126 -24.06 -8.97 -17.12
C ILE A 126 -25.22 -8.09 -16.67
N THR A 127 -26.06 -8.61 -15.78
CA THR A 127 -27.19 -7.91 -15.18
C THR A 127 -27.02 -7.87 -13.68
N ILE A 128 -27.14 -6.70 -13.06
CA ILE A 128 -27.09 -6.49 -11.60
C ILE A 128 -28.31 -5.67 -11.21
N GLY A 129 -29.18 -6.24 -10.37
CA GLY A 129 -30.43 -5.60 -9.95
C GLY A 129 -31.36 -5.34 -11.15
N LYS A 130 -31.30 -4.12 -11.70
CA LYS A 130 -32.01 -3.70 -12.92
C LYS A 130 -31.08 -3.22 -14.05
N THR A 131 -29.79 -3.05 -13.76
CA THR A 131 -28.79 -2.54 -14.70
C THR A 131 -28.30 -3.68 -15.59
N VAL A 132 -28.33 -3.48 -16.91
CA VAL A 132 -27.73 -4.40 -17.89
C VAL A 132 -26.50 -3.74 -18.48
N THR A 133 -25.38 -4.45 -18.44
CA THR A 133 -24.10 -4.04 -19.02
C THR A 133 -23.74 -5.03 -20.12
N GLU A 134 -23.52 -4.55 -21.33
CA GLU A 134 -23.00 -5.39 -22.42
C GLU A 134 -21.49 -5.63 -22.23
N VAL A 135 -21.04 -6.82 -22.61
CA VAL A 135 -19.63 -7.20 -22.61
C VAL A 135 -19.22 -7.45 -24.04
N ALA A 136 -18.16 -6.79 -24.49
CA ALA A 136 -17.67 -6.81 -25.87
C ALA A 136 -16.14 -6.79 -25.91
N SER A 137 -15.51 -7.63 -25.09
CA SER A 137 -14.06 -7.71 -24.95
C SER A 137 -13.46 -8.59 -26.05
N THR A 138 -12.56 -8.07 -26.88
CA THR A 138 -12.18 -8.73 -28.15
C THR A 138 -10.82 -9.42 -28.17
N ASP A 139 -9.88 -9.08 -27.29
CA ASP A 139 -8.50 -9.55 -27.39
C ASP A 139 -7.86 -9.83 -26.02
N ASN A 140 -8.32 -10.89 -25.35
CA ASN A 140 -7.88 -11.22 -24.00
C ASN A 140 -6.82 -12.33 -24.02
N SER A 141 -5.67 -12.07 -23.40
CA SER A 141 -4.68 -13.11 -23.05
C SER A 141 -4.98 -13.70 -21.67
N ASP A 142 -4.53 -14.92 -21.41
CA ASP A 142 -4.62 -15.54 -20.08
C ASP A 142 -3.25 -15.88 -19.49
N ILE A 143 -3.20 -15.91 -18.16
CA ILE A 143 -2.01 -16.29 -17.37
C ILE A 143 -2.26 -17.61 -16.63
N SER A 144 -1.19 -18.30 -16.26
CA SER A 144 -1.26 -19.52 -15.43
C SER A 144 -1.62 -19.21 -13.98
N GLU A 145 -2.05 -20.24 -13.24
CA GLU A 145 -2.21 -20.16 -11.77
C GLU A 145 -0.93 -19.68 -11.07
N LYS A 146 0.28 -20.02 -11.55
CA LYS A 146 1.51 -19.56 -10.92
C LYS A 146 1.70 -18.05 -11.05
N GLU A 147 1.61 -17.54 -12.28
CA GLU A 147 1.76 -16.11 -12.58
C GLU A 147 0.68 -15.28 -11.88
N PHE A 148 -0.55 -15.82 -11.77
CA PHE A 148 -1.63 -15.21 -11.00
C PHE A 148 -1.29 -15.13 -9.51
N GLN A 149 -0.85 -16.22 -8.86
CA GLN A 149 -0.50 -16.17 -7.43
C GLN A 149 0.71 -15.25 -7.14
N GLU A 150 1.68 -15.18 -8.06
CA GLU A 150 2.82 -14.26 -7.95
C GLU A 150 2.39 -12.77 -8.06
N SER A 151 1.30 -12.46 -8.76
CA SER A 151 0.74 -11.09 -8.85
C SER A 151 -0.24 -10.70 -7.73
N GLN A 152 -0.55 -11.60 -6.78
CA GLN A 152 -1.49 -11.33 -5.67
C GLN A 152 -0.79 -10.98 -4.34
N SER A 153 0.52 -10.70 -4.35
CA SER A 153 1.25 -10.33 -3.14
C SER A 153 0.90 -8.92 -2.67
N SER A 154 0.56 -8.78 -1.39
CA SER A 154 0.28 -7.49 -0.73
C SER A 154 0.91 -7.45 0.66
N ASP A 155 2.02 -6.72 0.76
CA ASP A 155 2.56 -6.26 2.04
C ASP A 155 1.78 -5.01 2.49
N ASP A 156 1.50 -4.89 3.78
CA ASP A 156 0.87 -3.71 4.39
C ASP A 156 1.87 -2.83 5.17
N GLY A 157 3.13 -3.27 5.27
CA GLY A 157 4.18 -2.57 6.02
C GLY A 157 3.94 -2.51 7.53
N ILE A 158 3.00 -3.30 8.09
CA ILE A 158 2.61 -3.22 9.51
C ILE A 158 3.64 -3.94 10.39
N SER A 159 4.63 -3.18 10.85
CA SER A 159 5.55 -3.63 11.89
C SER A 159 4.85 -3.65 13.24
N ALA A 160 4.51 -4.85 13.71
CA ALA A 160 3.81 -5.04 14.98
C ALA A 160 4.67 -4.66 16.21
N GLN A 161 5.97 -4.90 16.16
CA GLN A 161 6.92 -4.56 17.23
C GLN A 161 8.28 -4.18 16.61
N PRO A 162 8.40 -2.97 16.03
CA PRO A 162 9.67 -2.50 15.49
C PRO A 162 10.70 -2.35 16.63
N LYS A 163 11.97 -2.64 16.32
CA LYS A 163 13.10 -2.51 17.25
C LYS A 163 13.32 -1.05 17.67
N ASP A 164 13.18 -0.15 16.71
CA ASP A 164 13.35 1.29 16.73
C ASP A 164 12.63 1.89 15.50
N PHE A 165 12.47 3.21 15.47
CA PHE A 165 11.73 3.91 14.40
C PHE A 165 12.61 4.31 13.20
N THR A 166 13.53 3.43 12.77
CA THR A 166 14.33 3.65 11.55
C THR A 166 13.57 3.27 10.28
N ASP A 167 12.76 2.22 10.36
CA ASP A 167 12.11 1.57 9.20
C ASP A 167 10.60 1.87 9.13
N VAL A 168 10.04 2.43 10.21
CA VAL A 168 8.63 2.81 10.37
C VAL A 168 8.52 4.05 11.25
N SER A 169 7.55 4.93 10.98
CA SER A 169 7.45 6.23 11.65
C SER A 169 6.60 6.15 12.95
N PRO A 170 6.98 6.87 14.03
CA PRO A 170 6.42 6.71 15.37
C PRO A 170 4.96 7.16 15.51
N GLU A 171 4.50 8.06 14.64
CA GLU A 171 3.13 8.58 14.57
C GLU A 171 2.20 7.76 13.66
N ALA A 172 2.78 6.99 12.73
CA ALA A 172 2.06 6.29 11.69
C ALA A 172 1.65 4.90 12.15
N VAL A 173 0.34 4.69 12.31
CA VAL A 173 -0.24 3.47 12.85
C VAL A 173 -1.28 2.93 11.87
N SER A 174 -1.16 1.67 11.49
CA SER A 174 -2.19 0.99 10.69
C SER A 174 -2.70 -0.26 11.40
N VAL A 175 -3.96 -0.58 11.14
CA VAL A 175 -4.65 -1.77 11.63
C VAL A 175 -5.25 -2.48 10.42
N ARG A 176 -4.93 -3.76 10.24
CA ARG A 176 -5.61 -4.65 9.29
C ARG A 176 -6.71 -5.41 10.03
N LEU A 177 -7.92 -5.40 9.49
CA LEU A 177 -9.09 -6.02 10.11
C LEU A 177 -10.09 -6.53 9.07
N LYS A 178 -10.90 -7.51 9.47
CA LYS A 178 -11.95 -8.09 8.62
C LYS A 178 -13.01 -7.03 8.26
N LEU A 179 -13.56 -7.12 7.06
CA LEU A 179 -14.53 -6.14 6.52
C LEU A 179 -15.77 -5.94 7.41
N ASP A 180 -16.22 -6.98 8.12
CA ASP A 180 -17.35 -6.92 9.05
C ASP A 180 -17.03 -6.14 10.34
N ALA A 181 -15.76 -6.08 10.75
CA ALA A 181 -15.30 -5.33 11.92
C ALA A 181 -15.02 -3.84 11.64
N VAL A 182 -14.83 -3.43 10.37
CA VAL A 182 -14.40 -2.07 9.99
C VAL A 182 -15.31 -0.97 10.55
N VAL A 183 -16.62 -1.16 10.43
CA VAL A 183 -17.59 -0.16 10.88
C VAL A 183 -17.56 0.04 12.39
N ASP A 184 -17.33 -1.01 13.17
CA ASP A 184 -17.29 -0.94 14.64
C ASP A 184 -15.93 -0.47 15.17
N PHE A 185 -14.83 -0.81 14.49
CA PHE A 185 -13.54 -0.18 14.75
C PHE A 185 -13.60 1.34 14.55
N LEU A 186 -14.09 1.79 13.39
CA LEU A 186 -14.21 3.23 13.09
C LEU A 186 -15.17 3.97 14.03
N LYS A 187 -16.24 3.31 14.53
CA LYS A 187 -17.05 3.85 15.63
C LYS A 187 -16.24 4.02 16.90
N SER A 188 -15.39 3.06 17.26
CA SER A 188 -14.58 3.10 18.48
C SER A 188 -13.55 4.25 18.49
N LEU A 189 -13.12 4.72 17.32
CA LEU A 189 -12.19 5.85 17.16
C LEU A 189 -12.84 7.23 17.39
N LYS A 190 -14.17 7.34 17.34
CA LYS A 190 -14.87 8.63 17.48
C LYS A 190 -14.62 9.25 18.85
N GLY A 191 -14.17 10.51 18.86
CA GLY A 191 -13.84 11.23 20.09
C GLY A 191 -12.51 10.83 20.72
N GLN A 192 -11.66 10.05 20.03
CA GLN A 192 -10.25 9.90 20.38
C GLN A 192 -9.40 10.89 19.56
N ASP A 193 -8.29 11.34 20.15
CA ASP A 193 -7.28 12.16 19.47
C ASP A 193 -6.43 11.31 18.51
N VAL A 194 -7.05 10.92 17.38
CA VAL A 194 -6.45 10.18 16.26
C VAL A 194 -6.97 10.71 14.92
N GLU A 195 -6.09 10.85 13.94
CA GLU A 195 -6.43 11.22 12.57
C GLU A 195 -6.52 9.94 11.72
N VAL A 196 -7.62 9.74 10.99
CA VAL A 196 -7.82 8.56 10.13
C VAL A 196 -7.67 8.99 8.67
N SER A 197 -6.83 8.29 7.91
CA SER A 197 -6.62 8.58 6.49
C SER A 197 -7.88 8.30 5.69
N LEU A 198 -8.42 9.33 5.04
CA LEU A 198 -9.64 9.25 4.23
C LEU A 198 -9.51 8.22 3.09
N SER A 199 -8.35 8.12 2.45
CA SER A 199 -8.11 7.13 1.38
C SER A 199 -8.18 5.69 1.89
N SER A 200 -7.79 5.43 3.15
CA SER A 200 -7.90 4.09 3.75
C SER A 200 -9.34 3.65 4.06
N LEU A 201 -10.32 4.56 4.01
CA LEU A 201 -11.73 4.22 4.14
C LEU A 201 -12.30 3.60 2.85
N ASN A 202 -11.70 3.86 1.69
CA ASN A 202 -12.13 3.33 0.41
C ASN A 202 -11.70 1.87 0.26
N VAL A 203 -12.66 0.95 0.23
CA VAL A 203 -12.38 -0.50 0.13
C VAL A 203 -11.90 -0.84 -1.29
N THR A 204 -10.65 -1.28 -1.42
CA THR A 204 -10.10 -1.74 -2.70
C THR A 204 -10.73 -3.06 -3.14
N CYS A 205 -10.53 -3.43 -4.41
CA CYS A 205 -11.02 -4.72 -4.91
C CYS A 205 -10.27 -5.89 -4.26
N ASP A 206 -8.99 -5.70 -3.96
CA ASP A 206 -8.16 -6.70 -3.30
C ASP A 206 -8.55 -6.86 -1.81
N ALA A 207 -8.92 -5.77 -1.13
CA ALA A 207 -9.54 -5.83 0.19
C ALA A 207 -10.89 -6.58 0.16
N LEU A 208 -11.73 -6.31 -0.85
CA LEU A 208 -12.97 -7.08 -1.10
C LEU A 208 -12.73 -8.55 -1.49
N ARG A 209 -11.52 -8.91 -1.94
CA ARG A 209 -11.09 -10.29 -2.25
C ARG A 209 -10.54 -11.03 -1.04
N ALA A 210 -9.62 -10.40 -0.30
CA ALA A 210 -9.04 -10.92 0.93
C ALA A 210 -10.07 -11.06 2.06
N GLY A 211 -11.10 -10.20 2.08
CA GLY A 211 -12.04 -10.10 3.19
C GLY A 211 -11.53 -9.25 4.35
N GLU A 212 -10.44 -8.50 4.12
CA GLU A 212 -9.69 -7.71 5.09
C GLU A 212 -9.42 -6.31 4.51
N GLN A 213 -9.42 -5.28 5.36
CA GLN A 213 -9.10 -3.90 5.00
C GLN A 213 -8.09 -3.34 6.01
N THR A 214 -7.10 -2.60 5.50
CA THR A 214 -6.18 -1.82 6.33
C THR A 214 -6.72 -0.41 6.48
N ILE A 215 -6.87 0.03 7.73
CA ILE A 215 -7.19 1.40 8.11
C ILE A 215 -5.91 2.05 8.63
N SER A 216 -5.51 3.16 8.01
CA SER A 216 -4.27 3.88 8.31
C SER A 216 -4.56 5.18 9.05
N MET A 217 -3.74 5.48 10.05
CA MET A 217 -3.98 6.54 11.03
C MET A 217 -2.67 7.29 11.36
N THR A 218 -2.82 8.55 11.73
CA THR A 218 -1.76 9.35 12.37
C THR A 218 -2.18 9.67 13.80
N VAL A 219 -1.29 9.47 14.77
CA VAL A 219 -1.54 9.72 16.19
C VAL A 219 -0.27 10.23 16.88
N ASP A 220 -0.42 11.04 17.91
CA ASP A 220 0.69 11.43 18.80
C ASP A 220 1.50 10.20 19.25
N PRO A 221 2.84 10.15 19.03
CA PRO A 221 3.69 9.03 19.41
C PRO A 221 3.55 8.57 20.87
N GLU A 222 3.26 9.49 21.81
CA GLU A 222 3.03 9.14 23.23
C GLU A 222 1.73 8.32 23.44
N ARG A 223 0.83 8.25 22.45
CA ARG A 223 -0.41 7.45 22.47
C ARG A 223 -0.41 6.25 21.51
N ALA A 224 0.48 6.23 20.51
CA ALA A 224 0.51 5.20 19.46
C ALA A 224 0.48 3.76 20.00
N GLY A 225 1.34 3.42 20.96
CA GLY A 225 1.40 2.08 21.56
C GLY A 225 0.10 1.68 22.29
N ALA A 226 -0.59 2.64 22.93
CA ALA A 226 -1.86 2.39 23.60
C ALA A 226 -3.01 2.20 22.60
N LEU A 227 -3.01 2.94 21.50
CA LEU A 227 -3.95 2.75 20.39
C LEU A 227 -3.79 1.36 19.75
N ILE A 228 -2.55 0.93 19.48
CA ILE A 228 -2.24 -0.40 18.95
C ILE A 228 -2.68 -1.51 19.93
N ALA A 229 -2.38 -1.36 21.22
CA ALA A 229 -2.79 -2.32 22.24
C ALA A 229 -4.32 -2.44 22.35
N LYS A 230 -5.04 -1.30 22.32
CA LYS A 230 -6.51 -1.26 22.25
C LYS A 230 -7.03 -1.93 20.97
N ALA A 231 -6.40 -1.70 19.82
CA ALA A 231 -6.82 -2.29 18.56
C ALA A 231 -6.71 -3.83 18.58
N ARG A 232 -5.57 -4.38 19.03
CA ARG A 232 -5.36 -5.84 19.12
C ARG A 232 -6.35 -6.56 20.06
N ALA A 233 -7.00 -5.84 20.96
CA ALA A 233 -8.01 -6.38 21.87
C ALA A 233 -9.43 -6.48 21.27
N MET A 234 -9.64 -6.01 20.03
CA MET A 234 -10.96 -6.04 19.37
C MET A 234 -11.14 -7.26 18.48
N ASN A 235 -12.36 -7.82 18.50
CA ASN A 235 -12.75 -8.89 17.59
C ASN A 235 -12.64 -8.43 16.12
N GLY A 236 -12.08 -9.28 15.27
CA GLY A 236 -11.96 -9.04 13.83
C GLY A 236 -10.70 -8.28 13.40
N VAL A 237 -9.88 -7.77 14.33
CA VAL A 237 -8.52 -7.30 13.99
C VAL A 237 -7.62 -8.49 13.67
N VAL A 238 -6.79 -8.32 12.63
CA VAL A 238 -5.88 -9.33 12.07
C VAL A 238 -4.44 -8.98 12.44
N THR A 239 -4.04 -7.72 12.22
CA THR A 239 -2.79 -7.15 12.73
C THR A 239 -2.96 -5.66 13.05
N ALA A 240 -2.09 -5.11 13.90
CA ALA A 240 -2.05 -3.70 14.24
C ALA A 240 -0.62 -3.32 14.63
N GLY A 241 -0.09 -2.22 14.12
CA GLY A 241 1.32 -1.85 14.31
C GLY A 241 1.66 -0.50 13.70
N TRP A 242 2.95 -0.21 13.65
CA TRP A 242 3.50 0.97 12.99
C TRP A 242 3.76 0.71 11.51
N THR A 243 3.70 1.75 10.69
CA THR A 243 4.00 1.70 9.25
C THR A 243 5.01 2.79 8.88
N ALA A 244 5.46 2.82 7.61
CA ALA A 244 6.03 4.04 7.06
C ALA A 244 5.07 5.23 7.24
N GLY A 245 5.63 6.43 7.37
CA GLY A 245 4.93 7.68 7.68
C GLY A 245 5.74 8.88 7.23
N MET A 246 5.73 9.98 8.00
CA MET A 246 6.39 11.23 7.58
C MET A 246 7.86 11.36 8.00
N VAL A 247 8.38 10.44 8.81
CA VAL A 247 9.73 10.57 9.39
C VAL A 247 10.78 10.05 8.42
N GLU A 248 11.31 10.96 7.61
CA GLU A 248 12.50 10.78 6.78
C GLU A 248 13.76 10.81 7.66
N MET A 249 14.53 9.72 7.67
CA MET A 249 15.66 9.56 8.60
C MET A 249 16.80 10.56 8.39
N ASP A 250 17.05 11.02 7.16
CA ASP A 250 18.07 12.03 6.86
C ASP A 250 17.76 13.41 7.48
N ARG A 251 16.48 13.66 7.78
CA ARG A 251 15.98 14.85 8.48
C ARG A 251 15.69 14.59 9.97
N ALA A 252 16.15 13.46 10.50
CA ALA A 252 15.99 13.07 11.90
C ALA A 252 17.32 13.13 12.67
N ILE A 253 17.23 13.51 13.95
CA ILE A 253 18.36 13.54 14.90
C ILE A 253 17.97 12.88 16.22
N ARG A 254 18.91 12.15 16.85
CA ARG A 254 18.66 11.36 18.07
C ARG A 254 19.49 11.83 19.25
N PHE A 255 18.85 12.21 20.35
CA PHE A 255 19.49 12.79 21.54
C PHE A 255 19.03 12.10 22.83
N ALA A 256 19.77 12.30 23.93
CA ALA A 256 19.43 11.74 25.23
C ALA A 256 18.18 12.43 25.81
N ALA A 257 17.23 11.65 26.33
CA ALA A 257 15.91 12.16 26.71
C ALA A 257 15.87 12.87 28.08
N ALA A 258 16.86 12.63 28.95
CA ALA A 258 16.82 13.03 30.36
C ALA A 258 16.64 14.55 30.57
N ASP A 259 17.27 15.38 29.74
CA ASP A 259 17.15 16.83 29.79
C ASP A 259 15.80 17.36 29.22
N TRP A 260 14.96 16.49 28.63
CA TRP A 260 13.80 16.87 27.82
C TRP A 260 12.49 16.19 28.25
N ARG A 261 12.46 15.62 29.45
CA ARG A 261 11.27 15.01 30.06
C ARG A 261 10.88 15.66 31.38
N ASP A 262 9.58 15.71 31.62
CA ASP A 262 8.98 16.07 32.92
C ASP A 262 8.41 14.78 33.53
N GLY A 263 9.27 14.04 34.24
CA GLY A 263 8.97 12.67 34.66
C GLY A 263 8.88 11.72 33.47
N ASP A 264 7.77 11.01 33.32
CA ASP A 264 7.58 10.05 32.23
C ASP A 264 7.29 10.72 30.87
N LYS A 265 6.80 11.98 30.87
CA LYS A 265 6.33 12.67 29.66
C LYS A 265 7.41 13.49 28.97
N ILE A 266 7.30 13.65 27.66
CA ILE A 266 8.13 14.58 26.88
C ILE A 266 7.73 16.03 27.21
N ASN A 267 8.70 16.88 27.56
CA ASN A 267 8.46 18.31 27.80
C ASN A 267 8.36 19.06 26.45
N LYS A 268 7.17 18.98 25.85
CA LYS A 268 6.85 19.51 24.52
C LYS A 268 7.07 21.03 24.42
N ASP A 269 6.81 21.81 25.46
CA ASP A 269 7.02 23.26 25.45
C ASP A 269 8.51 23.64 25.49
N LYS A 270 9.31 22.98 26.34
CA LYS A 270 10.77 23.17 26.40
C LYS A 270 11.45 22.80 25.08
N LEU A 271 11.00 21.72 24.43
CA LEU A 271 11.47 21.33 23.10
C LEU A 271 11.08 22.35 22.03
N ALA A 272 9.82 22.78 21.98
CA ALA A 272 9.37 23.75 21.00
C ALA A 272 10.14 25.09 21.12
N ALA A 273 10.38 25.57 22.34
CA ALA A 273 11.21 26.74 22.60
C ALA A 273 12.65 26.53 22.10
N ALA A 274 13.31 25.44 22.48
CA ALA A 274 14.69 25.16 22.08
C ALA A 274 14.87 24.99 20.56
N ILE A 275 13.95 24.31 19.88
CA ILE A 275 13.97 24.14 18.42
C ILE A 275 13.74 25.49 17.73
N SER A 276 12.76 26.27 18.20
CA SER A 276 12.46 27.60 17.65
C SER A 276 13.63 28.58 17.82
N ASP A 277 14.28 28.58 18.99
CA ASP A 277 15.47 29.39 19.29
C ASP A 277 16.69 29.03 18.42
N VAL A 278 16.80 27.80 17.93
CA VAL A 278 17.85 27.40 16.98
C VAL A 278 17.48 27.86 15.58
N LEU A 279 16.30 27.48 15.07
CA LEU A 279 15.85 27.82 13.73
C LEU A 279 15.74 29.34 13.50
N ALA A 280 15.42 30.11 14.53
CA ALA A 280 15.49 31.58 14.52
C ALA A 280 16.88 32.12 14.12
N LYS A 281 17.94 31.51 14.66
CA LYS A 281 19.33 31.88 14.37
C LYS A 281 19.73 31.39 12.98
N THR A 282 19.42 30.13 12.66
CA THR A 282 19.70 29.51 11.36
C THR A 282 19.11 30.31 10.20
N TYR A 283 17.84 30.72 10.29
CA TYR A 283 17.13 31.43 9.22
C TYR A 283 17.22 32.97 9.29
N ALA A 284 17.97 33.52 10.26
CA ALA A 284 17.99 34.94 10.59
C ALA A 284 16.59 35.56 10.79
N ALA A 285 15.71 34.82 11.46
CA ALA A 285 14.28 35.09 11.59
C ALA A 285 13.84 35.17 13.06
N LYS A 286 12.65 35.75 13.29
CA LYS A 286 12.02 35.84 14.61
C LYS A 286 10.88 34.84 14.71
N PRO A 287 10.81 33.98 15.74
CA PRO A 287 9.65 33.17 16.02
C PRO A 287 8.38 34.02 16.18
N THR A 288 7.27 33.57 15.59
CA THR A 288 5.94 34.18 15.78
C THR A 288 4.92 33.22 16.36
N SER A 289 5.11 31.91 16.16
CA SER A 289 4.29 30.89 16.82
C SER A 289 5.04 29.55 16.95
N ALA A 290 4.65 28.80 17.98
CA ALA A 290 4.96 27.39 18.14
C ALA A 290 3.70 26.70 18.68
N ALA A 291 3.23 25.66 18.00
CA ALA A 291 1.98 24.99 18.35
C ALA A 291 2.07 23.48 18.10
N TRP A 292 1.72 22.68 19.10
CA TRP A 292 1.59 21.24 18.99
C TRP A 292 0.18 20.85 18.57
N ASN A 293 0.03 20.06 17.51
CA ASN A 293 -1.23 19.44 17.15
C ASN A 293 -1.54 18.33 18.18
N PRO A 294 -2.63 18.42 18.97
CA PRO A 294 -2.93 17.44 20.02
C PRO A 294 -3.28 16.06 19.46
N VAL A 295 -3.80 15.99 18.22
CA VAL A 295 -4.22 14.75 17.55
C VAL A 295 -3.00 13.94 17.08
N THR A 296 -2.07 14.60 16.39
CA THR A 296 -0.95 13.92 15.71
C THR A 296 0.41 14.06 16.40
N GLY A 297 0.50 14.87 17.46
CA GLY A 297 1.76 15.15 18.16
C GLY A 297 2.77 15.97 17.33
N LYS A 298 2.39 16.46 16.14
CA LYS A 298 3.25 17.25 15.26
C LYS A 298 3.36 18.70 15.78
N LEU A 299 4.59 19.22 15.84
CA LEU A 299 4.89 20.62 16.09
C LEU A 299 4.79 21.41 14.78
N LYS A 300 4.11 22.56 14.80
CA LYS A 300 4.23 23.60 13.77
C LYS A 300 4.93 24.82 14.37
N LEU A 301 5.97 25.29 13.70
CA LEU A 301 6.66 26.54 13.97
C LEU A 301 6.40 27.52 12.81
N THR A 302 6.18 28.78 13.14
CA THR A 302 6.21 29.88 12.16
C THR A 302 7.21 30.94 12.62
N LEU A 303 8.07 31.38 11.71
CA LEU A 303 9.05 32.44 11.90
C LEU A 303 8.88 33.51 10.81
N LYS A 304 9.31 34.74 11.08
CA LYS A 304 9.27 35.85 10.13
C LYS A 304 10.61 36.59 10.03
N ARG A 305 10.95 37.05 8.82
CA ARG A 305 12.08 37.97 8.57
C ARG A 305 11.76 38.95 7.43
N PRO A 306 12.44 40.10 7.32
CA PRO A 306 12.31 40.99 6.17
C PRO A 306 12.77 40.26 4.89
N SER A 307 11.96 40.31 3.84
CA SER A 307 12.27 39.68 2.56
C SER A 307 13.42 40.38 1.86
N GLN A 308 14.36 39.60 1.32
CA GLN A 308 15.53 40.13 0.62
C GLN A 308 15.28 40.34 -0.88
N LEU A 309 14.13 39.89 -1.41
CA LEU A 309 13.80 39.98 -2.84
C LEU A 309 13.70 41.43 -3.33
N MET A 310 12.95 42.26 -2.62
CA MET A 310 12.74 43.68 -2.92
C MET A 310 12.65 44.50 -1.61
N PRO A 311 13.79 44.81 -0.95
CA PRO A 311 13.78 45.44 0.39
C PRO A 311 13.05 46.78 0.46
N ALA A 312 12.98 47.52 -0.65
CA ALA A 312 12.26 48.80 -0.75
C ALA A 312 10.72 48.67 -0.71
N LEU A 313 10.18 47.45 -0.72
CA LEU A 313 8.75 47.16 -0.56
C LEU A 313 8.39 46.68 0.87
N GLU A 314 9.36 46.59 1.78
CA GLU A 314 9.20 46.16 3.18
C GLU A 314 8.46 44.81 3.37
N LEU A 315 8.49 43.96 2.34
CA LEU A 315 7.87 42.64 2.32
C LEU A 315 8.46 41.72 3.40
N THR A 316 7.67 40.74 3.83
CA THR A 316 8.03 39.80 4.90
C THR A 316 8.02 38.37 4.39
N ASP A 317 9.14 37.66 4.57
CA ASP A 317 9.20 36.20 4.46
C ASP A 317 8.53 35.58 5.69
N VAL A 318 7.53 34.72 5.47
CA VAL A 318 6.93 33.84 6.48
C VAL A 318 7.45 32.43 6.23
N ILE A 319 8.24 31.92 7.18
CA ILE A 319 8.86 30.60 7.13
C ILE A 319 8.07 29.67 8.06
N GLU A 320 7.54 28.58 7.53
CA GLU A 320 6.91 27.51 8.30
C GLU A 320 7.79 26.27 8.32
N VAL A 321 7.93 25.66 9.50
CA VAL A 321 8.62 24.37 9.69
C VAL A 321 7.70 23.46 10.50
N SER A 322 7.50 22.24 10.02
CA SER A 322 6.86 21.17 10.79
C SER A 322 7.92 20.32 11.48
N GLY A 323 7.58 19.69 12.60
CA GLY A 323 8.45 18.73 13.26
C GLY A 323 7.68 17.72 14.09
N LEU A 324 8.38 16.68 14.55
CA LEU A 324 7.83 15.63 15.39
C LEU A 324 8.90 15.18 16.39
N VAL A 325 8.52 15.06 17.67
CA VAL A 325 9.38 14.48 18.71
C VAL A 325 8.73 13.23 19.27
N SER A 326 9.53 12.17 19.42
CA SER A 326 9.13 10.84 19.87
C SER A 326 10.25 10.17 20.66
N ALA A 327 9.95 9.05 21.32
CA ALA A 327 10.99 8.12 21.75
C ALA A 327 11.65 7.45 20.54
N ASP A 328 12.90 7.01 20.65
CA ASP A 328 13.63 6.35 19.54
C ASP A 328 13.10 4.95 19.15
N LYS A 329 12.24 4.37 19.99
CA LYS A 329 11.65 3.03 19.85
C LYS A 329 10.33 2.93 20.61
N PRO A 330 9.44 1.96 20.31
CA PRO A 330 8.22 1.73 21.08
C PRO A 330 8.49 1.58 22.59
N GLY A 331 7.87 2.43 23.40
CA GLY A 331 8.05 2.42 24.86
C GLY A 331 9.42 2.90 25.36
N GLY A 332 10.26 3.47 24.50
CA GLY A 332 11.59 3.97 24.87
C GLY A 332 11.55 5.19 25.82
N THR A 333 12.36 5.15 26.86
CA THR A 333 12.54 6.27 27.81
C THR A 333 13.79 7.10 27.52
N ASP A 334 14.87 6.45 27.08
CA ASP A 334 16.26 6.90 27.29
C ASP A 334 16.74 7.94 26.25
N ALA A 335 16.19 7.87 25.05
CA ALA A 335 16.51 8.74 23.93
C ALA A 335 15.25 9.21 23.21
N LEU A 336 15.34 10.38 22.60
CA LEU A 336 14.31 10.95 21.74
C LEU A 336 14.84 11.08 20.31
N MET A 337 13.93 10.98 19.34
CA MET A 337 14.14 11.41 17.96
C MET A 337 13.37 12.71 17.73
N LEU A 338 14.03 13.70 17.13
CA LEU A 338 13.41 14.88 16.50
C LEU A 338 13.54 14.74 14.99
N TRP A 339 12.43 14.82 14.27
CA TRP A 339 12.37 15.04 12.83
C TRP A 339 11.87 16.46 12.56
N ILE A 340 12.39 17.12 11.51
CA ILE A 340 11.82 18.37 10.98
C ILE A 340 11.64 18.32 9.46
N SER A 341 10.58 18.95 8.96
CA SER A 341 10.36 19.13 7.52
C SER A 341 11.43 20.02 6.90
N SER A 342 11.51 20.04 5.56
CA SER A 342 12.07 21.19 4.85
C SER A 342 11.25 22.45 5.17
N PRO A 343 11.86 23.64 5.24
CA PRO A 343 11.12 24.87 5.46
C PRO A 343 10.28 25.23 4.21
N THR A 344 9.06 25.69 4.41
CA THR A 344 8.29 26.39 3.36
C THR A 344 8.32 27.89 3.65
N THR A 345 8.67 28.69 2.63
CA THR A 345 8.74 30.15 2.77
C THR A 345 7.74 30.79 1.82
N THR A 346 6.91 31.70 2.32
CA THR A 346 5.99 32.51 1.51
C THR A 346 6.26 33.99 1.74
N THR A 347 6.22 34.82 0.70
CA THR A 347 6.44 36.27 0.83
C THR A 347 5.10 36.99 0.88
N ILE A 348 4.90 37.88 1.85
CA ILE A 348 3.67 38.66 2.01
C ILE A 348 3.94 40.14 2.26
N ASP A 349 2.97 40.97 1.87
CA ASP A 349 2.87 42.37 2.27
C ASP A 349 2.10 42.47 3.61
N GLU A 350 2.76 42.97 4.66
CA GLU A 350 2.16 43.18 5.98
C GLU A 350 1.71 44.63 6.23
N ALA A 351 1.88 45.54 5.28
CA ALA A 351 1.66 46.98 5.44
C ALA A 351 0.23 47.37 5.83
N ALA A 352 0.11 48.47 6.57
CA ALA A 352 -1.17 49.02 7.00
C ALA A 352 -1.81 49.90 5.90
N GLY A 353 -2.54 49.28 4.98
CA GLY A 353 -3.24 50.01 3.90
C GLY A 353 -3.64 49.12 2.74
N GLY A 354 -3.51 49.65 1.52
CA GLY A 354 -3.57 48.83 0.31
C GLY A 354 -2.30 47.99 0.19
N LYS A 355 -2.48 46.68 -0.06
CA LYS A 355 -1.40 45.69 -0.08
C LYS A 355 -1.10 45.17 -1.48
N LEU A 356 0.15 44.82 -1.72
CA LEU A 356 0.54 43.95 -2.83
C LEU A 356 0.06 42.51 -2.53
N VAL A 357 -0.85 42.01 -3.36
CA VAL A 357 -1.22 40.59 -3.38
C VAL A 357 -0.21 39.87 -4.24
N LEU A 358 0.56 38.97 -3.64
CA LEU A 358 1.58 38.16 -4.30
C LEU A 358 1.03 36.75 -4.56
N SER A 359 1.09 36.31 -5.80
CA SER A 359 0.81 34.92 -6.20
C SER A 359 2.11 34.13 -6.23
N ASP A 360 2.21 33.08 -5.42
CA ASP A 360 3.31 32.13 -5.47
C ASP A 360 2.95 31.00 -6.45
N GLU A 361 3.59 30.98 -7.62
CA GLU A 361 3.37 29.97 -8.65
C GLU A 361 4.28 28.73 -8.49
N SER A 362 5.11 28.66 -7.43
CA SER A 362 6.07 27.56 -7.18
C SER A 362 5.46 26.23 -6.70
N SER A 363 4.17 26.01 -7.02
CA SER A 363 3.43 24.76 -6.79
C SER A 363 3.25 23.92 -8.06
N GLY A 364 3.97 24.23 -9.14
CA GLY A 364 3.97 23.47 -10.40
C GLY A 364 5.28 22.72 -10.63
N ASP A 365 5.17 21.41 -10.86
CA ASP A 365 6.20 20.42 -11.24
C ASP A 365 7.43 20.25 -10.31
N GLU A 366 7.58 19.02 -9.79
CA GLU A 366 8.63 18.63 -8.85
C GLU A 366 9.90 18.08 -9.54
N GLU A 367 10.80 18.95 -10.02
CA GLU A 367 12.21 18.57 -10.27
C GLU A 367 13.19 19.33 -9.38
N SER A 368 13.25 18.86 -8.12
CA SER A 368 14.45 18.86 -7.25
C SER A 368 15.41 20.06 -7.27
N ASP A 369 14.91 21.28 -7.11
CA ASP A 369 15.64 22.24 -6.27
C ASP A 369 15.53 21.74 -4.82
N THR A 370 16.64 21.20 -4.30
CA THR A 370 16.71 20.79 -2.89
C THR A 370 16.63 22.04 -2.02
N ARG A 371 15.42 22.39 -1.58
CA ARG A 371 15.13 23.57 -0.74
C ARG A 371 16.08 23.59 0.45
N ASP A 372 17.06 24.50 0.38
CA ASP A 372 18.16 24.63 1.33
C ASP A 372 17.62 24.68 2.76
N ASP A 373 18.07 23.74 3.60
CA ASP A 373 17.64 23.67 4.99
C ASP A 373 18.35 24.71 5.86
N GLY A 374 19.32 25.46 5.31
CA GLY A 374 20.15 26.44 5.99
C GLY A 374 21.15 25.84 6.97
N GLY A 375 21.39 24.53 6.92
CA GLY A 375 22.11 23.77 7.94
C GLY A 375 21.28 23.51 9.21
N ALA A 376 19.95 23.63 9.16
CA ALA A 376 19.06 23.45 10.30
C ALA A 376 19.25 22.11 11.03
N ILE A 377 19.38 21.00 10.30
CA ILE A 377 19.63 19.68 10.90
C ILE A 377 20.97 19.66 11.66
N GLU A 378 21.99 20.37 11.17
CA GLU A 378 23.31 20.42 11.81
C GLU A 378 23.31 21.30 13.07
N GLU A 379 22.69 22.49 13.01
CA GLU A 379 22.60 23.39 14.17
C GLU A 379 21.69 22.83 15.26
N LEU A 380 20.60 22.13 14.91
CA LEU A 380 19.79 21.38 15.88
C LEU A 380 20.59 20.22 16.50
N ALA A 381 21.39 19.50 15.71
CA ALA A 381 22.26 18.44 16.24
C ALA A 381 23.30 18.98 17.24
N LYS A 382 23.96 20.09 16.91
CA LYS A 382 24.89 20.80 17.81
C LYS A 382 24.20 21.24 19.11
N ALA A 383 23.04 21.90 18.99
CA ALA A 383 22.32 22.46 20.13
C ALA A 383 21.75 21.40 21.08
N LEU A 384 21.17 20.32 20.55
CA LEU A 384 20.58 19.23 21.33
C LEU A 384 21.61 18.15 21.74
N LYS A 385 22.89 18.29 21.34
CA LYS A 385 23.95 17.27 21.48
C LYS A 385 23.52 15.93 20.86
N ALA A 386 22.84 15.99 19.72
CA ALA A 386 22.24 14.85 19.05
C ALA A 386 23.22 14.16 18.10
N LYS A 387 22.96 12.88 17.86
CA LYS A 387 23.49 12.10 16.75
C LYS A 387 22.70 12.39 15.48
N ARG A 388 23.35 12.40 14.32
CA ARG A 388 22.66 12.42 13.00
C ARG A 388 22.48 11.00 12.48
N TRP A 389 21.57 10.82 11.53
CA TRP A 389 21.52 9.60 10.74
C TRP A 389 22.69 9.55 9.75
N ASP A 390 23.25 8.37 9.54
CA ASP A 390 24.25 8.05 8.53
C ASP A 390 23.61 7.00 7.60
N ALA A 391 23.06 7.45 6.48
CA ALA A 391 22.27 6.60 5.58
C ALA A 391 23.10 5.46 4.96
N ASP A 392 24.32 5.76 4.50
CA ASP A 392 25.26 4.81 3.89
C ASP A 392 25.52 3.59 4.79
N ASN A 393 25.51 3.79 6.11
CA ASN A 393 25.77 2.75 7.12
C ASN A 393 24.51 2.35 7.92
N SER A 394 23.38 3.04 7.72
CA SER A 394 22.12 2.90 8.47
C SER A 394 22.28 2.95 10.00
N VAL A 395 23.00 3.95 10.52
CA VAL A 395 23.30 4.10 11.96
C VAL A 395 23.23 5.54 12.49
N TRP A 396 23.09 5.68 13.80
CA TRP A 396 23.15 6.96 14.51
C TRP A 396 24.59 7.38 14.87
N LYS A 397 25.08 8.44 14.24
CA LYS A 397 26.46 8.94 14.31
C LYS A 397 26.61 10.12 15.26
#